data_AF-E3U6Y8-F1
#
_entry.id   AF-E3U6Y8-F1
#
_cell.length_a   1.000
_cell.length_b   1.000
_cell.length_c   1.000
_cell.angle_alpha   90.00
_cell.angle_beta   90.00
_cell.angle_gamma   90.00
#
_symmetry.space_group_name_H-M   'P 1'
#
loop_
_entity.id
_entity.type
_entity.pdbx_description
1 polymer ?
#
loop_
_entity_poly.entity_id
_entity_poly.type
_entity_poly.pdbx_seq_one_letter_code
_entity_poly.pdbx_strand_id
1 'polypeptide(L)'
;MGPIGPWAAGHLDWTPQAGWTGVRPVVDKYSITRYSTGEWRKNNQYTLTPRATDKAKALEIQTKKDIEKAFVDMNAKLDDSNNKLDKRIKDLTYWKKQVEKTLIAITDEINTLDENRAKLKGACRILMMPEAISRECLELRTNRYEPDLVRDEAEQELIKEVAIVGEIRRVFLNTLAKVEEQMLMNKAAKSSIEFDWSDKMVSLKLDRKNATLSPESNLILYHPGVARWPENATTLEYWKHYCSES
;
A
#
# COMPACT_ATOMS: atom_id res chain seq x y z
N MET A 1 -0.76 -55.13 61.50
CA MET A 1 -2.01 -54.33 61.47
C MET A 1 -3.16 -55.30 61.74
N GLY A 2 -4.00 -55.00 62.73
CA GLY A 2 -5.15 -55.85 63.10
C GLY A 2 -6.31 -55.77 62.09
N PRO A 3 -7.31 -56.67 62.20
CA PRO A 3 -8.41 -56.77 61.25
C PRO A 3 -9.32 -55.54 61.31
N ILE A 4 -9.72 -55.05 60.12
CA ILE A 4 -10.64 -53.93 59.97
C ILE A 4 -11.99 -54.49 59.50
N GLY A 5 -12.94 -54.60 60.41
CA GLY A 5 -14.38 -54.72 60.13
C GLY A 5 -14.93 -56.12 59.74
N PRO A 6 -16.23 -56.37 59.98
CA PRO A 6 -16.84 -57.71 59.98
C PRO A 6 -17.10 -58.33 58.60
N TRP A 7 -16.68 -57.69 57.50
CA TRP A 7 -16.97 -58.14 56.13
C TRP A 7 -15.74 -58.59 55.33
N ALA A 8 -14.55 -58.59 55.95
CA ALA A 8 -13.31 -59.12 55.35
C ALA A 8 -12.62 -60.06 56.36
N ALA A 9 -13.07 -61.31 56.41
CA ALA A 9 -12.52 -62.34 57.30
C ALA A 9 -11.23 -63.01 56.77
N GLY A 10 -10.70 -62.53 55.63
CA GLY A 10 -9.44 -63.01 55.04
C GLY A 10 -8.27 -62.10 55.41
N HIS A 11 -7.07 -62.67 55.54
CA HIS A 11 -5.84 -61.89 55.65
C HIS A 11 -5.74 -60.96 54.43
N LEU A 12 -5.58 -59.66 54.68
CA LEU A 12 -5.54 -58.64 53.64
C LEU A 12 -4.25 -58.80 52.82
N ASP A 13 -4.35 -59.44 51.67
CA ASP A 13 -3.18 -59.80 50.87
C ASP A 13 -2.98 -58.86 49.68
N TRP A 14 -1.77 -58.33 49.62
CA TRP A 14 -1.30 -57.41 48.59
C TRP A 14 -0.47 -58.12 47.51
N THR A 15 -0.84 -59.36 47.21
CA THR A 15 -0.14 -60.19 46.23
C THR A 15 -0.63 -59.88 44.82
N PRO A 16 0.18 -60.10 43.76
CA PRO A 16 -0.25 -59.86 42.37
C PRO A 16 -1.52 -60.64 41.96
N GLN A 17 -1.83 -61.73 42.66
CA GLN A 17 -3.01 -62.58 42.45
C GLN A 17 -4.29 -62.00 43.11
N ALA A 18 -4.17 -61.05 44.04
CA ALA A 18 -5.29 -60.48 44.80
C ALA A 18 -6.30 -59.71 43.93
N GLY A 19 -5.86 -59.17 42.79
CA GLY A 19 -6.76 -58.53 41.82
C GLY A 19 -7.68 -59.51 41.09
N TRP A 20 -7.37 -60.81 41.13
CA TRP A 20 -8.11 -61.87 40.44
C TRP A 20 -8.98 -62.68 41.41
N THR A 21 -8.58 -62.76 42.68
CA THR A 21 -9.26 -63.53 43.73
C THR A 21 -10.28 -62.72 44.54
N GLY A 22 -10.43 -61.42 44.27
CA GLY A 22 -11.41 -60.55 44.93
C GLY A 22 -11.08 -60.17 46.38
N VAL A 23 -9.90 -60.55 46.88
CA VAL A 23 -9.44 -60.32 48.27
C VAL A 23 -8.81 -58.92 48.44
N ARG A 24 -8.97 -58.06 47.42
CA ARG A 24 -8.44 -56.69 47.42
C ARG A 24 -9.36 -55.76 48.24
N PRO A 25 -8.82 -54.85 49.07
CA PRO A 25 -9.65 -53.96 49.87
C PRO A 25 -10.52 -53.06 48.99
N VAL A 26 -11.82 -52.98 49.30
CA VAL A 26 -12.72 -52.00 48.69
C VAL A 26 -12.39 -50.62 49.27
N VAL A 27 -12.15 -49.66 48.38
CA VAL A 27 -11.83 -48.27 48.75
C VAL A 27 -13.12 -47.58 49.14
N ASP A 28 -13.21 -47.11 50.40
CA ASP A 28 -14.30 -46.28 50.88
C ASP A 28 -13.77 -44.91 51.37
N LYS A 29 -14.64 -44.08 51.96
CA LYS A 29 -14.28 -42.72 52.41
C LYS A 29 -13.25 -42.69 53.55
N TYR A 30 -12.94 -43.83 54.17
CA TYR A 30 -12.04 -43.99 55.32
C TYR A 30 -10.93 -45.03 55.10
N SER A 31 -10.96 -45.83 54.03
CA SER A 31 -9.93 -46.80 53.64
C SER A 31 -9.07 -46.26 52.48
N ILE A 32 -7.83 -45.84 52.81
CA ILE A 32 -7.03 -44.97 51.92
C ILE A 32 -6.16 -45.71 50.89
N THR A 33 -5.96 -47.02 50.96
CA THR A 33 -5.00 -47.67 50.05
C THR A 33 -5.68 -48.71 49.19
N ARG A 34 -5.71 -48.44 47.88
CA ARG A 34 -6.05 -49.40 46.82
C ARG A 34 -4.84 -50.21 46.39
N TYR A 35 -3.62 -49.74 46.66
CA TYR A 35 -2.36 -50.33 46.23
C TYR A 35 -1.41 -50.45 47.41
N SER A 36 -0.58 -51.49 47.41
CA SER A 36 0.46 -51.63 48.42
C SER A 36 1.62 -50.69 48.16
N THR A 37 2.42 -50.44 49.20
CA THR A 37 3.67 -49.67 49.06
C THR A 37 4.63 -50.33 48.07
N GLY A 38 4.64 -51.66 47.97
CA GLY A 38 5.42 -52.42 46.99
C GLY A 38 4.93 -52.25 45.55
N GLU A 39 3.61 -52.33 45.33
CA GLU A 39 2.98 -52.09 44.02
C GLU A 39 3.20 -50.65 43.56
N TRP A 40 3.04 -49.67 44.46
CA TRP A 40 3.33 -48.26 44.20
C TRP A 40 4.81 -48.03 43.84
N ARG A 41 5.75 -48.63 44.59
CA ARG A 41 7.19 -48.55 44.28
C ARG A 41 7.52 -49.16 42.93
N LYS A 42 6.94 -50.31 42.57
CA LYS A 42 7.17 -50.98 41.28
C LYS A 42 6.60 -50.16 40.11
N ASN A 43 5.41 -49.58 40.27
CA ASN A 43 4.83 -48.69 39.27
C ASN A 43 5.65 -47.40 39.11
N ASN A 44 6.11 -46.81 40.21
CA ASN A 44 7.00 -45.64 40.17
C ASN A 44 8.35 -45.98 39.55
N GLN A 45 8.93 -47.15 39.82
CA GLN A 45 10.19 -47.58 39.21
C GLN A 45 10.04 -47.79 37.69
N TYR A 46 8.89 -48.30 37.24
CA TYR A 46 8.57 -48.45 35.82
C TYR A 46 8.30 -47.09 35.14
N THR A 47 7.54 -46.21 35.79
CA THR A 47 7.14 -44.90 35.27
C THR A 47 8.28 -43.89 35.29
N LEU A 48 9.09 -43.90 36.35
CA LEU A 48 10.27 -43.06 36.56
C LEU A 48 11.55 -43.81 36.19
N THR A 49 11.51 -44.61 35.12
CA THR A 49 12.74 -45.14 34.54
C THR A 49 13.61 -43.96 34.08
N PRO A 50 14.95 -44.00 34.28
CA PRO A 50 15.84 -42.93 33.83
C PRO A 50 15.59 -42.56 32.36
N ARG A 51 15.32 -43.55 31.51
CA ARG A 51 14.98 -43.35 30.10
C ARG A 51 13.71 -42.51 29.86
N ALA A 52 12.66 -42.66 30.66
CA ALA A 52 11.42 -41.87 30.53
C ALA A 52 11.63 -40.43 31.04
N THR A 53 12.33 -40.27 32.16
CA THR A 53 12.65 -38.95 32.71
C THR A 53 13.66 -38.19 31.86
N ASP A 54 14.63 -38.87 31.25
CA ASP A 54 15.64 -38.26 30.39
C ASP A 54 15.05 -37.83 29.06
N LYS A 55 14.09 -38.60 28.50
CA LYS A 55 13.30 -38.18 27.33
C LYS A 55 12.48 -36.93 27.63
N ALA A 56 11.81 -36.86 28.79
CA ALA A 56 11.04 -35.70 29.19
C ALA A 56 11.94 -34.46 29.36
N LYS A 57 13.09 -34.60 30.01
CA LYS A 57 14.10 -33.53 30.14
C LYS A 57 14.66 -33.10 28.79
N ALA A 58 14.98 -34.04 27.90
CA ALA A 58 15.45 -33.73 26.56
C ALA A 58 14.40 -32.99 25.74
N LEU A 59 13.12 -33.39 25.84
CA LEU A 59 12.01 -32.68 25.22
C LEU A 59 11.86 -31.26 25.79
N GLU A 60 11.97 -31.09 27.10
CA GLU A 60 11.90 -29.77 27.74
C GLU A 60 13.06 -28.85 27.29
N ILE A 61 14.28 -29.39 27.18
CA ILE A 61 15.43 -28.64 26.65
C ILE A 61 15.18 -28.28 25.18
N GLN A 62 14.66 -29.21 24.38
CA GLN A 62 14.39 -28.97 22.98
C GLN A 62 13.29 -27.92 22.79
N THR A 63 12.17 -28.01 23.52
CA THR A 63 11.09 -27.02 23.44
C THR A 63 11.55 -25.64 23.87
N LYS A 64 12.38 -25.52 24.91
CA LYS A 64 13.00 -24.23 25.29
C LYS A 64 13.83 -23.66 24.15
N LYS A 65 14.67 -24.47 23.50
CA LYS A 65 15.48 -24.05 22.34
C LYS A 65 14.60 -23.64 21.15
N ASP A 66 13.55 -24.41 20.87
CA ASP A 66 12.63 -24.12 19.77
C ASP A 66 11.87 -22.81 20.00
N ILE A 67 11.44 -22.55 21.24
CA ILE A 67 10.81 -21.29 21.64
C ILE A 67 11.80 -20.12 21.49
N GLU A 68 13.02 -20.25 22.01
CA GLU A 68 14.06 -19.23 21.90
C GLU A 68 14.38 -18.92 20.44
N LYS A 69 14.55 -19.95 19.62
CA LYS A 69 14.74 -19.81 18.17
C LYS A 69 13.55 -19.11 17.51
N ALA A 70 12.31 -19.49 17.85
CA ALA A 70 11.12 -18.85 17.31
C ALA A 70 11.06 -17.36 17.64
N PHE A 71 11.45 -16.95 18.85
CA PHE A 71 11.54 -15.54 19.22
C PHE A 71 12.63 -14.80 18.44
N VAL A 72 13.81 -15.40 18.28
CA VAL A 72 14.90 -14.81 17.47
C VAL A 72 14.46 -14.64 16.01
N ASP A 73 13.88 -15.68 15.41
CA ASP A 73 13.39 -15.67 14.03
C ASP A 73 12.26 -14.63 13.86
N MET A 74 11.37 -14.50 14.84
CA MET A 74 10.29 -13.50 14.84
C MET A 74 10.85 -12.08 14.91
N ASN A 75 11.80 -11.81 15.81
CA ASN A 75 12.44 -10.51 15.94
C ASN A 75 13.20 -10.13 14.67
N ALA A 76 13.91 -11.06 14.06
CA ALA A 76 14.62 -10.83 12.79
C ALA A 76 13.64 -10.46 11.66
N LYS A 77 12.49 -11.13 11.56
CA LYS A 77 11.44 -10.81 10.58
C LYS A 77 10.79 -9.45 10.85
N LEU A 78 10.57 -9.11 12.11
CA LEU A 78 10.03 -7.80 12.50
C LEU A 78 11.00 -6.68 12.12
N ASP A 79 12.29 -6.85 12.39
CA ASP A 79 13.33 -5.88 12.02
C ASP A 79 13.44 -5.72 10.50
N ASP A 80 13.47 -6.82 9.73
CA ASP A 80 13.45 -6.75 8.26
C ASP A 80 12.21 -6.01 7.72
N SER A 81 11.04 -6.27 8.30
CA SER A 81 9.79 -5.60 7.91
C SER A 81 9.83 -4.09 8.23
N ASN A 82 10.32 -3.71 9.41
CA ASN A 82 10.50 -2.32 9.80
C ASN A 82 11.51 -1.59 8.89
N ASN A 83 12.63 -2.24 8.57
CA ASN A 83 13.63 -1.71 7.65
C ASN A 83 13.08 -1.49 6.23
N LYS A 84 12.26 -2.42 5.72
CA LYS A 84 11.57 -2.27 4.44
C LYS A 84 10.55 -1.13 4.46
N LEU A 85 9.79 -1.00 5.56
CA LEU A 85 8.82 0.07 5.73
C LEU A 85 9.50 1.45 5.80
N ASP A 86 10.61 1.57 6.53
CA ASP A 86 11.38 2.82 6.61
C ASP A 86 11.95 3.24 5.24
N LYS A 87 12.51 2.28 4.47
CA LYS A 87 12.94 2.52 3.08
C LYS A 87 11.77 3.03 2.21
N ARG A 88 10.64 2.34 2.25
CA ARG A 88 9.42 2.74 1.51
C ARG A 88 8.94 4.13 1.90
N ILE A 89 8.96 4.49 3.18
CA ILE A 89 8.60 5.84 3.65
C ILE A 89 9.56 6.89 3.11
N LYS A 90 10.87 6.62 3.09
CA LYS A 90 11.88 7.51 2.52
C LYS A 90 11.65 7.73 1.03
N ASP A 91 11.44 6.65 0.28
CA ASP A 91 11.19 6.68 -1.16
C ASP A 91 9.90 7.44 -1.48
N LEU A 92 8.79 7.12 -0.81
CA LEU A 92 7.52 7.83 -0.99
C LEU A 92 7.63 9.30 -0.60
N THR A 93 8.39 9.64 0.45
CA THR A 93 8.62 11.04 0.83
C THR A 93 9.42 11.78 -0.25
N TYR A 94 10.42 11.13 -0.86
CA TYR A 94 11.17 11.69 -1.98
C TYR A 94 10.25 11.92 -3.19
N TRP A 95 9.50 10.90 -3.61
CA TRP A 95 8.61 11.00 -4.76
C TRP A 95 7.50 12.01 -4.56
N LYS A 96 6.91 12.09 -3.36
CA LYS A 96 5.95 13.14 -3.01
C LYS A 96 6.52 14.53 -3.29
N LYS A 97 7.77 14.80 -2.88
CA LYS A 97 8.41 16.10 -3.16
C LYS A 97 8.62 16.35 -4.64
N GLN A 98 8.94 15.32 -5.43
CA GLN A 98 9.08 15.46 -6.88
C GLN A 98 7.73 15.75 -7.55
N VAL A 99 6.67 15.07 -7.12
CA VAL A 99 5.30 15.32 -7.58
C VAL A 99 4.85 16.75 -7.23
N GLU A 100 5.13 17.23 -6.02
CA GLU A 100 4.83 18.62 -5.64
C GLU A 100 5.57 19.65 -6.50
N LYS A 101 6.86 19.42 -6.77
CA LYS A 101 7.65 20.29 -7.65
C LYS A 101 7.11 20.32 -9.08
N THR A 102 6.77 19.16 -9.62
CA THR A 102 6.22 19.05 -10.98
C THR A 102 4.83 19.68 -11.08
N LEU A 103 4.01 19.57 -10.03
CA LEU A 103 2.70 20.22 -9.96
C LEU A 103 2.81 21.75 -9.97
N ILE A 104 3.80 22.31 -9.27
CA ILE A 104 4.11 23.75 -9.32
C ILE A 104 4.55 24.13 -10.73
N ALA A 105 5.55 23.43 -11.29
CA ALA A 105 6.09 23.73 -12.61
C ALA A 105 5.03 23.67 -13.72
N ILE A 106 4.16 22.66 -13.73
CA ILE A 106 3.09 22.57 -14.74
C ILE A 106 2.02 23.65 -14.55
N THR A 107 1.77 24.07 -13.31
CA THR A 107 0.85 25.18 -13.03
C THR A 107 1.42 26.50 -13.55
N ASP A 108 2.70 26.76 -13.32
CA ASP A 108 3.40 27.95 -13.83
C ASP A 108 3.42 27.97 -15.37
N GLU A 109 3.65 26.82 -16.00
CA GLU A 109 3.60 26.69 -17.46
C GLU A 109 2.20 26.99 -18.01
N ILE A 110 1.14 26.45 -17.38
CA ILE A 110 -0.24 26.74 -17.78
C ILE A 110 -0.56 28.24 -17.67
N ASN A 111 -0.13 28.89 -16.59
CA ASN A 111 -0.33 30.32 -16.39
C ASN A 111 0.40 31.14 -17.46
N THR A 112 1.65 30.78 -17.75
CA THR A 112 2.47 31.41 -18.79
C THR A 112 1.83 31.27 -20.18
N LEU A 113 1.33 30.08 -20.51
CA LEU A 113 0.61 29.85 -21.76
C LEU A 113 -0.68 30.66 -21.85
N ASP A 114 -1.43 30.84 -20.76
CA ASP A 114 -2.66 31.65 -20.76
C ASP A 114 -2.36 33.14 -20.97
N GLU A 115 -1.30 33.67 -20.35
CA GLU A 115 -0.83 35.04 -20.62
C GLU A 115 -0.43 35.22 -22.09
N ASN A 116 0.33 34.28 -22.64
CA ASN A 116 0.78 34.32 -24.03
C ASN A 116 -0.41 34.21 -25.00
N ARG A 117 -1.39 33.38 -24.67
CA ARG A 117 -2.65 33.27 -25.41
C ARG A 117 -3.41 34.60 -25.41
N ALA A 118 -3.51 35.28 -24.27
CA ALA A 118 -4.13 36.60 -24.18
C ALA A 118 -3.40 37.65 -25.04
N LYS A 119 -2.06 37.65 -24.98
CA LYS A 119 -1.20 38.53 -25.81
C LYS A 119 -1.41 38.27 -27.30
N LEU A 120 -1.44 37.00 -27.74
CA LEU A 120 -1.69 36.63 -29.14
C LEU A 120 -3.08 37.08 -29.62
N LYS A 121 -4.12 36.88 -28.80
CA LYS A 121 -5.47 37.37 -29.13
C LYS A 121 -5.53 38.90 -29.25
N GLY A 122 -4.84 39.60 -28.35
CA GLY A 122 -4.69 41.05 -28.41
C GLY A 122 -3.98 41.52 -29.68
N ALA A 123 -2.86 40.88 -30.03
CA ALA A 123 -2.10 41.18 -31.23
C ALA A 123 -2.93 40.96 -32.51
N CYS A 124 -3.67 39.85 -32.60
CA CYS A 124 -4.62 39.62 -33.70
C CYS A 124 -5.65 40.74 -33.83
N ARG A 125 -6.21 41.22 -32.71
CA ARG A 125 -7.20 42.31 -32.72
C ARG A 125 -6.60 43.63 -33.19
N ILE A 126 -5.36 43.93 -32.79
CA ILE A 126 -4.66 45.16 -33.22
C ILE A 126 -4.45 45.15 -34.74
N LEU A 127 -4.07 44.00 -35.32
CA LEU A 127 -3.85 43.86 -36.76
C LEU A 127 -5.11 44.05 -37.62
N MET A 128 -6.31 43.88 -37.05
CA MET A 128 -7.57 44.10 -37.78
C MET A 128 -7.74 45.54 -38.25
N MET A 129 -7.20 46.52 -37.50
CA MET A 129 -7.37 47.94 -37.83
C MET A 129 -6.53 48.35 -39.05
N PRO A 130 -5.19 48.13 -39.10
CA PRO A 130 -4.41 48.39 -40.30
C PRO A 130 -4.95 47.64 -41.52
N GLU A 131 -5.33 46.36 -41.37
CA GLU A 131 -5.90 45.57 -42.47
C GLU A 131 -7.18 46.20 -43.04
N ALA A 132 -8.05 46.73 -42.18
CA ALA A 132 -9.28 47.40 -42.60
C ALA A 132 -8.98 48.72 -43.33
N ILE A 133 -8.06 49.54 -42.80
CA ILE A 133 -7.65 50.80 -43.41
C ILE A 133 -7.06 50.56 -44.80
N SER A 134 -6.10 49.63 -44.93
CA SER A 134 -5.47 49.37 -46.22
C SER A 134 -6.46 48.81 -47.25
N ARG A 135 -7.45 48.01 -46.82
CA ARG A 135 -8.54 47.55 -47.69
C ARG A 135 -9.48 48.68 -48.13
N GLU A 136 -9.90 49.54 -47.21
CA GLU A 136 -10.75 50.69 -47.53
C GLU A 136 -10.03 51.66 -48.48
N CYS A 137 -8.72 51.90 -48.25
CA CYS A 137 -7.90 52.66 -49.18
C CYS A 137 -7.86 52.04 -50.58
N LEU A 138 -7.74 50.71 -50.69
CA LEU A 138 -7.78 50.02 -51.99
C LEU A 138 -9.16 50.18 -52.66
N GLU A 139 -10.25 50.02 -51.91
CA GLU A 139 -11.63 50.17 -52.41
C GLU A 139 -11.91 51.60 -52.89
N LEU A 140 -11.49 52.62 -52.14
CA LEU A 140 -11.65 54.01 -52.56
C LEU A 140 -10.90 54.30 -53.87
N ARG A 141 -9.74 53.67 -54.07
CA ARG A 141 -8.93 53.84 -55.28
C ARG A 141 -9.54 53.19 -56.52
N THR A 142 -10.42 52.20 -56.37
CA THR A 142 -11.15 51.64 -57.52
C THR A 142 -12.18 52.59 -58.11
N ASN A 143 -12.52 53.68 -57.39
CA ASN A 143 -13.48 54.70 -57.85
C ASN A 143 -12.84 55.82 -58.69
N ARG A 144 -11.54 55.74 -59.01
CA ARG A 144 -10.88 56.71 -59.89
C ARG A 144 -11.43 56.61 -61.31
N TYR A 145 -11.66 57.76 -61.94
CA TYR A 145 -12.13 57.83 -63.33
C TYR A 145 -10.97 57.58 -64.32
N GLU A 146 -11.26 57.03 -65.50
CA GLU A 146 -10.25 56.87 -66.56
C GLU A 146 -9.74 58.26 -67.02
N PRO A 147 -8.42 58.51 -67.15
CA PRO A 147 -7.27 57.60 -67.20
C PRO A 147 -6.53 57.41 -65.85
N ASP A 148 -7.01 57.99 -64.75
CA ASP A 148 -6.34 57.99 -63.45
C ASP A 148 -6.45 56.65 -62.69
N LEU A 149 -7.23 55.71 -63.23
CA LEU A 149 -7.31 54.32 -62.77
C LEU A 149 -6.04 53.55 -63.18
N VAL A 150 -4.96 53.82 -62.46
CA VAL A 150 -3.63 53.24 -62.70
C VAL A 150 -3.11 52.58 -61.42
N ARG A 151 -2.38 51.47 -61.61
CA ARG A 151 -1.70 50.75 -60.54
C ARG A 151 -0.39 51.43 -60.14
N ASP A 152 -0.52 52.59 -59.50
CA ASP A 152 0.61 53.39 -59.01
C ASP A 152 1.36 52.71 -57.84
N GLU A 153 2.46 53.33 -57.42
CA GLU A 153 3.31 52.84 -56.33
C GLU A 153 2.53 52.67 -55.01
N ALA A 154 1.65 53.62 -54.67
CA ALA A 154 0.85 53.53 -53.45
C ALA A 154 -0.14 52.35 -53.48
N GLU A 155 -0.69 52.00 -54.63
CA GLU A 155 -1.50 50.78 -54.78
C GLU A 155 -0.70 49.52 -54.52
N GLN A 156 0.52 49.45 -55.04
CA GLN A 156 1.39 48.30 -54.87
C GLN A 156 1.79 48.13 -53.40
N GLU A 157 2.11 49.22 -52.70
CA GLU A 157 2.43 49.18 -51.27
C GLU A 157 1.22 48.78 -50.41
N LEU A 158 0.01 49.28 -50.71
CA LEU A 158 -1.21 48.87 -50.00
C LEU A 158 -1.51 47.36 -50.19
N ILE A 159 -1.33 46.82 -51.39
CA ILE A 159 -1.48 45.38 -51.65
C ILE A 159 -0.45 44.57 -50.84
N LYS A 160 0.80 45.03 -50.79
CA LYS A 160 1.85 44.38 -49.98
C LYS A 160 1.50 44.42 -48.50
N GLU A 161 1.02 45.55 -47.98
CA GLU A 161 0.62 45.69 -46.59
C GLU A 161 -0.50 44.70 -46.22
N VAL A 162 -1.57 44.63 -47.02
CA VAL A 162 -2.67 43.67 -46.81
C VAL A 162 -2.15 42.23 -46.85
N ALA A 163 -1.25 41.90 -47.78
CA ALA A 163 -0.68 40.56 -47.88
C ALA A 163 0.18 40.20 -46.65
N ILE A 164 1.05 41.11 -46.19
CA ILE A 164 1.91 40.91 -45.02
C ILE A 164 1.07 40.76 -43.75
N VAL A 165 0.09 41.65 -43.53
CA VAL A 165 -0.80 41.58 -42.36
C VAL A 165 -1.61 40.28 -42.37
N GLY A 166 -2.09 39.85 -43.54
CA GLY A 166 -2.77 38.57 -43.71
C GLY A 166 -1.90 37.38 -43.32
N GLU A 167 -0.64 37.37 -43.74
CA GLU A 167 0.30 36.29 -43.41
C GLU A 167 0.66 36.27 -41.91
N ILE A 168 0.91 37.43 -41.30
CA ILE A 168 1.16 37.55 -39.86
C ILE A 168 -0.05 37.02 -39.08
N ARG A 169 -1.27 37.41 -39.46
CA ARG A 169 -2.51 36.95 -38.83
C ARG A 169 -2.67 35.44 -38.94
N ARG A 170 -2.35 34.85 -40.10
CA ARG A 170 -2.34 33.39 -40.30
C ARG A 170 -1.37 32.70 -39.33
N VAL A 171 -0.15 33.22 -39.19
CA VAL A 171 0.84 32.67 -38.25
C VAL A 171 0.36 32.78 -36.80
N PHE A 172 -0.23 33.91 -36.41
CA PHE A 172 -0.76 34.09 -35.05
C PHE A 172 -1.91 33.14 -34.74
N LEU A 173 -2.86 32.95 -35.67
CA LEU A 173 -3.98 32.02 -35.48
C LEU A 173 -3.50 30.57 -35.39
N ASN A 174 -2.54 30.16 -36.23
CA ASN A 174 -1.95 28.83 -36.15
C ASN A 174 -1.22 28.61 -34.81
N THR A 175 -0.48 29.62 -34.35
CA THR A 175 0.21 29.56 -33.04
C THR A 175 -0.80 29.51 -31.90
N LEU A 176 -1.88 30.30 -31.98
CA LEU A 176 -2.96 30.29 -30.99
C LEU A 176 -3.58 28.90 -30.84
N ALA A 177 -3.88 28.22 -31.96
CA ALA A 177 -4.43 26.87 -31.94
C ALA A 177 -3.49 25.88 -31.24
N LYS A 178 -2.19 25.94 -31.53
CA LYS A 178 -1.17 25.12 -30.86
C LYS A 178 -1.06 25.40 -29.37
N VAL A 179 -1.11 26.67 -28.97
CA VAL A 179 -1.09 27.07 -27.55
C VAL A 179 -2.33 26.51 -26.84
N GLU A 180 -3.51 26.63 -27.43
CA GLU A 180 -4.75 26.11 -26.85
C GLU A 180 -4.74 24.58 -26.72
N GLU A 181 -4.20 23.87 -27.71
CA GLU A 181 -3.98 22.42 -27.65
C GLU A 181 -2.99 22.04 -26.53
N GLN A 182 -1.83 22.69 -26.47
CA GLN A 182 -0.83 22.43 -25.43
C GLN A 182 -1.38 22.71 -24.03
N MET A 183 -2.16 23.78 -23.86
CA MET A 183 -2.82 24.09 -22.59
C MET A 183 -3.80 22.98 -22.17
N LEU A 184 -4.53 22.39 -23.11
CA LEU A 184 -5.45 21.28 -22.82
C LEU A 184 -4.66 20.04 -22.38
N MET A 185 -3.57 19.71 -23.07
CA MET A 185 -2.69 18.60 -22.70
C MET A 185 -2.06 18.82 -21.31
N ASN A 186 -1.56 20.02 -21.03
CA ASN A 186 -0.97 20.35 -19.73
C ASN A 186 -2.00 20.25 -18.60
N LYS A 187 -3.25 20.68 -18.82
CA LYS A 187 -4.33 20.54 -17.83
C LYS A 187 -4.68 19.08 -17.56
N ALA A 188 -4.72 18.24 -18.59
CA ALA A 188 -4.94 16.81 -18.43
C ALA A 188 -3.79 16.15 -17.64
N ALA A 189 -2.54 16.44 -18.01
CA ALA A 189 -1.37 15.95 -17.30
C ALA A 189 -1.35 16.42 -15.84
N LYS A 190 -1.70 17.69 -15.58
CA LYS A 190 -1.83 18.23 -14.22
C LYS A 190 -2.84 17.43 -13.39
N SER A 191 -4.02 17.14 -13.94
CA SER A 191 -5.04 16.35 -13.24
C SER A 191 -4.54 14.95 -12.87
N SER A 192 -3.83 14.27 -13.78
CA SER A 192 -3.22 12.97 -13.49
C SER A 192 -2.16 13.04 -12.39
N ILE A 193 -1.34 14.09 -12.39
CA ILE A 193 -0.31 14.33 -11.35
C ILE A 193 -0.96 14.62 -9.99
N GLU A 194 -2.06 15.37 -9.96
CA GLU A 194 -2.83 15.64 -8.72
C GLU A 194 -3.42 14.36 -8.12
N PHE A 195 -3.88 13.44 -8.97
CA PHE A 195 -4.36 12.13 -8.53
C PHE A 195 -3.22 11.31 -7.89
N ASP A 196 -2.09 11.19 -8.59
CA ASP A 196 -0.91 10.49 -8.06
C ASP A 196 -0.39 11.13 -6.76
N TRP A 197 -0.42 12.45 -6.65
CA TRP A 197 -0.08 13.17 -5.41
C TRP A 197 -0.98 12.75 -4.25
N SER A 198 -2.30 12.70 -4.49
CA SER A 198 -3.29 12.30 -3.49
C SER A 198 -3.04 10.88 -2.99
N ASP A 199 -2.82 9.94 -3.91
CA ASP A 199 -2.55 8.54 -3.59
C ASP A 199 -1.25 8.38 -2.80
N LYS A 200 -0.18 9.09 -3.19
CA LYS A 200 1.08 9.08 -2.43
C LYS A 200 0.90 9.69 -1.04
N MET A 201 0.07 10.72 -0.88
CA MET A 201 -0.19 11.35 0.42
C MET A 201 -0.93 10.39 1.36
N VAL A 202 -1.95 9.69 0.86
CA VAL A 202 -2.67 8.66 1.62
C VAL A 202 -1.75 7.50 1.98
N SER A 203 -1.02 6.96 1.01
CA SER A 203 -0.08 5.86 1.22
C SER A 203 0.98 6.20 2.25
N LEU A 204 1.60 7.38 2.15
CA LEU A 204 2.62 7.85 3.10
C LEU A 204 2.05 8.05 4.51
N LYS A 205 0.81 8.54 4.63
CA LYS A 205 0.14 8.68 5.93
C LYS A 205 -0.08 7.32 6.59
N LEU A 206 -0.53 6.34 5.83
CA LEU A 206 -0.73 4.96 6.32
C LEU A 206 0.60 4.31 6.70
N ASP A 207 1.61 4.41 5.85
CA ASP A 207 2.93 3.83 6.12
C ASP A 207 3.58 4.44 7.36
N ARG A 208 3.50 5.77 7.53
CA ARG A 208 3.97 6.45 8.74
C ARG A 208 3.23 6.00 9.99
N LYS A 209 1.91 5.81 9.91
CA LYS A 209 1.13 5.27 11.03
C LYS A 209 1.57 3.84 11.35
N ASN A 210 1.72 2.99 10.33
CA ASN A 210 2.16 1.62 10.49
C ASN A 210 3.56 1.54 11.13
N ALA A 211 4.46 2.47 10.79
CA ALA A 211 5.80 2.54 11.37
C ALA A 211 5.80 2.91 12.87
N THR A 212 4.70 3.49 13.40
CA THR A 212 4.56 3.74 14.84
C THR A 212 4.01 2.53 15.61
N LEU A 213 3.56 1.49 14.91
CA LEU A 213 3.00 0.30 15.54
C LEU A 213 4.12 -0.64 15.98
N SER A 214 3.99 -1.15 17.19
CA SER A 214 4.82 -2.20 17.77
C SER A 214 3.96 -3.38 18.20
N PRO A 215 4.53 -4.58 18.45
CA PRO A 215 3.79 -5.73 18.95
C PRO A 215 3.01 -5.48 20.26
N GLU A 216 3.43 -4.49 21.05
CA GLU A 216 2.81 -4.07 22.31
C GLU A 216 1.69 -3.04 22.10
N SER A 217 1.46 -2.60 20.87
CA SER A 217 0.41 -1.62 20.56
C SER A 217 -0.97 -2.20 20.78
N ASN A 218 -1.82 -1.48 21.53
CA ASN A 218 -3.20 -1.89 21.88
C ASN A 218 -4.11 -2.23 20.68
N LEU A 219 -3.74 -1.86 19.46
CA LEU A 219 -4.50 -2.15 18.24
C LEU A 219 -4.21 -3.55 17.67
N ILE A 220 -3.15 -4.22 18.13
CA ILE A 220 -2.70 -5.54 17.66
C ILE A 220 -2.97 -6.57 18.77
N LEU A 221 -4.23 -6.70 19.19
CA LEU A 221 -4.60 -7.68 20.20
C LEU A 221 -4.47 -9.10 19.65
N TYR A 222 -3.98 -10.02 20.48
CA TYR A 222 -4.04 -11.45 20.18
C TYR A 222 -5.50 -11.90 20.17
N HIS A 223 -6.02 -12.21 18.99
CA HIS A 223 -7.33 -12.84 18.85
C HIS A 223 -7.13 -14.37 18.73
N PRO A 224 -7.74 -15.19 19.60
CA PRO A 224 -7.67 -16.63 19.46
C PRO A 224 -8.30 -17.06 18.13
N GLY A 225 -7.58 -17.88 17.35
CA GLY A 225 -8.03 -18.36 16.05
C GLY A 225 -7.58 -17.55 14.84
N VAL A 226 -6.74 -16.52 14.99
CA VAL A 226 -6.15 -15.76 13.86
C VAL A 226 -5.35 -16.65 12.89
N ALA A 227 -4.78 -17.75 13.39
CA ALA A 227 -4.10 -18.74 12.54
C ALA A 227 -5.05 -19.71 11.81
N ARG A 228 -6.37 -19.64 12.05
CA ARG A 228 -7.34 -20.46 11.30
C ARG A 228 -7.57 -19.82 9.94
N TRP A 229 -7.32 -20.60 8.89
CA TRP A 229 -7.64 -20.24 7.53
C TRP A 229 -9.11 -20.60 7.24
N PRO A 230 -10.02 -19.63 7.06
CA PRO A 230 -11.42 -19.93 6.78
C PRO A 230 -11.62 -20.45 5.35
N GLU A 231 -12.68 -21.21 5.11
CA GLU A 231 -12.96 -21.83 3.79
C GLU A 231 -13.13 -20.82 2.66
N ASN A 232 -13.52 -19.57 2.98
CA ASN A 232 -13.69 -18.47 2.04
C ASN A 232 -12.45 -17.55 1.94
N ALA A 233 -11.32 -17.89 2.57
CA ALA A 233 -10.13 -17.06 2.47
C ALA A 233 -9.49 -17.12 1.07
N THR A 234 -9.05 -15.96 0.61
CA THR A 234 -8.37 -15.77 -0.66
C THR A 234 -7.07 -16.55 -0.71
N THR A 235 -6.92 -17.46 -1.68
CA THR A 235 -5.67 -18.21 -1.87
C THR A 235 -4.50 -17.28 -2.19
N LEU A 236 -3.29 -17.69 -1.82
CA LEU A 236 -2.07 -16.91 -2.10
C LEU A 236 -1.92 -16.59 -3.59
N GLU A 237 -2.25 -17.54 -4.46
CA GLU A 237 -2.25 -17.38 -5.92
C GLU A 237 -3.23 -16.28 -6.36
N TYR A 238 -4.46 -16.29 -5.84
CA TYR A 238 -5.47 -15.29 -6.16
C TYR A 238 -5.05 -13.89 -5.66
N TRP A 239 -4.53 -13.79 -4.43
CA TRP A 239 -4.02 -12.51 -3.91
C TRP A 239 -2.85 -12.00 -4.75
N LYS A 240 -1.89 -12.87 -5.12
CA LYS A 240 -0.76 -12.51 -5.97
C LYS A 240 -1.20 -12.00 -7.34
N HIS A 241 -2.17 -12.66 -7.98
CA HIS A 241 -2.70 -12.25 -9.29
C HIS A 241 -3.28 -10.82 -9.28
N TYR A 242 -3.95 -10.42 -8.19
CA TYR A 242 -4.52 -9.06 -8.07
C TYR A 242 -3.55 -8.03 -7.49
N CYS A 243 -2.48 -8.45 -6.81
CA CYS A 243 -1.44 -7.57 -6.30
C CYS A 243 -0.24 -7.39 -7.24
N SER A 244 -0.08 -8.25 -8.26
CA SER A 244 0.79 -7.96 -9.39
C SER A 244 0.12 -6.89 -10.23
N GLU A 245 0.62 -5.65 -10.14
CA GLU A 245 0.18 -4.57 -11.03
C GLU A 245 0.42 -4.95 -12.50
N SER A 246 -0.56 -4.56 -13.33
CA SER A 246 -0.49 -4.54 -14.80
C SER A 246 0.37 -3.38 -15.28
#